data_AF-A0A9P5RE18-F1
#
_entry.id   AF-A0A9P5RE18-F1
#
_cell.length_a   1.000
_cell.length_b   1.000
_cell.length_c   1.000
_cell.angle_alpha   90.00
_cell.angle_beta   90.00
_cell.angle_gamma   90.00
#
_symmetry.space_group_name_H-M   'P 1'
#
loop_
_entity.id
_entity.type
_entity.pdbx_description
1 polymer ?
#
loop_
_entity_poly.entity_id
_entity_poly.type
_entity_poly.pdbx_seq_one_letter_code
_entity_poly.pdbx_strand_id
1 'polypeptide(L)'
;MLEHAIKNEWVCSRLRELEIAVKLTLDGREPEYMADTSKATWTEDDRRHWQDLGKFYRKIGSLVNVEILVLKAVGQFRTPISHNQYRINYLNPSKTCLPGLLTLEDPAAGQIGYLTTLSGLNKLRDLRGSFVWTNQETIARLSEREVDWFVSHLPALKVATFIGDEDSGELAHSSLVLKLHQTLKERRPEIRICHVEPLVVPRQSYTSLH
;
A
#
# COMPACT_ATOMS: atom_id res chain seq x y z
N MET A 1 12.91 8.07 6.90
CA MET A 1 12.62 6.69 7.36
C MET A 1 12.75 5.69 6.20
N LEU A 2 12.09 5.95 5.07
CA LEU A 2 12.26 5.19 3.83
C LEU A 2 13.74 5.08 3.40
N GLU A 3 14.47 6.20 3.42
CA GLU A 3 15.91 6.25 3.13
C GLU A 3 16.74 5.27 3.99
N HIS A 4 16.43 5.14 5.29
CA HIS A 4 17.15 4.25 6.19
C HIS A 4 16.90 2.78 5.84
N ALA A 5 15.66 2.44 5.49
CA ALA A 5 15.29 1.10 5.05
C ALA A 5 15.97 0.72 3.73
N ILE A 6 16.24 1.70 2.86
CA ILE A 6 16.90 1.51 1.57
C ILE A 6 18.43 1.47 1.69
N LYS A 7 19.01 2.27 2.59
CA LYS A 7 20.46 2.43 2.72
C LYS A 7 21.19 1.14 3.11
N ASN A 8 20.58 0.33 3.97
CA ASN A 8 21.22 -0.87 4.51
C ASN A 8 20.72 -2.14 3.81
N GLU A 9 21.60 -3.12 3.62
CA GLU A 9 21.19 -4.46 3.19
C GLU A 9 20.38 -5.16 4.27
N TRP A 10 19.34 -5.90 3.87
CA TRP A 10 18.52 -6.66 4.82
C TRP A 10 19.09 -8.06 4.92
N VAL A 11 19.92 -8.29 5.93
CA VAL A 11 20.66 -9.56 6.12
C VAL A 11 19.82 -10.68 6.72
N CYS A 12 18.56 -10.43 7.09
CA CYS A 12 17.70 -11.40 7.75
C CYS A 12 17.05 -12.35 6.73
N SER A 13 17.76 -13.41 6.35
CA SER A 13 17.28 -14.41 5.38
C SER A 13 16.20 -15.36 5.92
N ARG A 14 16.02 -15.43 7.25
CA ARG A 14 15.08 -16.36 7.91
C ARG A 14 13.80 -15.69 8.40
N LEU A 15 13.59 -14.43 8.03
CA LEU A 15 12.39 -13.71 8.42
C LEU A 15 11.14 -14.35 7.80
N ARG A 16 10.20 -14.78 8.63
CA ARG A 16 8.90 -15.31 8.20
C ARG A 16 7.79 -14.28 8.29
N GLU A 17 7.91 -13.34 9.21
CA GLU A 17 6.90 -12.31 9.44
C GLU A 17 7.59 -10.96 9.38
N LEU A 18 7.05 -10.08 8.55
CA LEU A 18 7.54 -8.72 8.41
C LEU A 18 6.38 -7.75 8.60
N GLU A 19 6.47 -6.92 9.62
CA GLU A 19 5.59 -5.77 9.81
C GLU A 19 6.40 -4.47 9.73
N ILE A 20 6.02 -3.59 8.81
CA ILE A 20 6.66 -2.28 8.64
C ILE A 20 5.61 -1.18 8.54
N ALA A 21 5.81 -0.14 9.34
CA ALA A 21 5.14 1.14 9.16
C ALA A 21 6.00 2.06 8.28
N VAL A 22 5.42 2.56 7.19
CA VAL A 22 6.10 3.38 6.18
C VAL A 22 5.51 4.79 6.23
N LYS A 23 6.36 5.78 6.52
CA LYS A 23 6.01 7.19 6.27
C LYS A 23 6.30 7.51 4.82
N LEU A 24 5.25 7.82 4.05
CA LEU A 24 5.38 8.16 2.63
C LEU A 24 6.09 9.51 2.44
N THR A 25 5.73 10.52 3.21
CA THR A 25 6.35 11.85 3.15
C THR A 25 6.96 12.21 4.51
N LEU A 26 7.82 13.24 4.54
CA LEU A 26 8.42 13.72 5.78
C LEU A 26 7.36 14.22 6.77
N ASP A 27 6.31 14.86 6.27
CA ASP A 27 5.17 15.31 7.06
C ASP A 27 4.07 14.26 7.21
N GLY A 28 4.25 13.08 6.61
CA GLY A 28 3.29 11.97 6.71
C GLY A 28 1.95 12.24 6.03
N ARG A 29 1.89 13.16 5.06
CA ARG A 29 0.77 13.26 4.12
C ARG A 29 0.88 12.24 3.00
N GLU A 30 -0.23 11.99 2.32
CA GLU A 30 -0.18 11.35 1.01
C GLU A 30 0.58 12.27 0.03
N PRO A 31 1.55 11.74 -0.73
CA PRO A 31 2.27 12.54 -1.71
C PRO A 31 1.34 13.14 -2.76
N GLU A 32 1.50 14.44 -3.07
CA GLU A 32 0.63 15.16 -4.01
C GLU A 32 0.63 14.53 -5.41
N TYR A 33 1.77 13.96 -5.83
CA TYR A 33 1.93 13.30 -7.12
C TYR A 33 1.00 12.09 -7.31
N MET A 34 0.40 11.55 -6.25
CA MET A 34 -0.56 10.44 -6.37
C MET A 34 -1.87 10.86 -7.04
N ALA A 35 -2.20 12.15 -6.99
CA ALA A 35 -3.34 12.72 -7.71
C ALA A 35 -3.05 12.92 -9.20
N ASP A 36 -1.77 13.07 -9.60
CA ASP A 36 -1.37 13.23 -11.00
C ASP A 36 -0.83 11.92 -11.60
N THR A 37 -1.74 11.14 -12.19
CA THR A 37 -1.39 9.90 -12.87
C THR A 37 -0.61 10.11 -14.18
N SER A 38 -0.72 11.29 -14.81
CA SER A 38 -0.02 11.64 -16.05
C SER A 38 1.46 11.96 -15.84
N LYS A 39 1.82 12.28 -14.59
CA LYS A 39 3.16 12.71 -14.15
C LYS A 39 3.62 14.04 -14.73
N ALA A 40 2.73 14.81 -15.33
CA ALA A 40 3.02 16.11 -15.91
C ALA A 40 3.49 17.13 -14.85
N THR A 41 3.02 17.02 -13.61
CA THR A 41 3.35 17.94 -12.52
C THR A 41 4.46 17.43 -11.59
N TRP A 42 5.03 16.25 -11.87
CA TRP A 42 6.04 15.66 -11.00
C TRP A 42 7.33 16.50 -10.99
N THR A 43 7.71 16.90 -9.79
CA THR A 43 9.00 17.51 -9.48
C THR A 43 10.11 16.45 -9.45
N GLU A 44 11.36 16.90 -9.33
CA GLU A 44 12.49 15.99 -9.17
C GLU A 44 12.46 15.23 -7.84
N ASP A 45 11.93 15.85 -6.79
CA ASP A 45 11.75 15.19 -5.49
C ASP A 45 10.67 14.11 -5.56
N ASP A 46 9.60 14.31 -6.35
CA ASP A 46 8.58 13.29 -6.59
C ASP A 46 9.17 12.07 -7.31
N ARG A 47 9.99 12.31 -8.34
CA ARG A 47 10.69 11.24 -9.06
C ARG A 47 11.64 10.48 -8.15
N ARG A 48 12.42 11.20 -7.34
CA ARG A 48 13.36 10.58 -6.38
C ARG A 48 12.61 9.75 -5.35
N HIS A 49 11.54 10.29 -4.78
CA HIS A 49 10.72 9.56 -3.82
C HIS A 49 10.12 8.29 -4.44
N TRP A 50 9.61 8.38 -5.67
CA TRP A 50 9.09 7.22 -6.39
C TRP A 50 10.17 6.17 -6.66
N GLN A 51 11.39 6.57 -7.03
CA GLN A 51 12.52 5.65 -7.19
C GLN A 51 12.91 4.96 -5.88
N ASP A 52 12.86 5.70 -4.77
CA ASP A 52 13.15 5.17 -3.45
C ASP A 52 12.11 4.14 -3.02
N LEU A 53 10.82 4.38 -3.27
CA LEU A 53 9.78 3.35 -3.10
C LEU A 53 10.11 2.08 -3.90
N GLY A 54 10.53 2.22 -5.16
CA GLY A 54 10.96 1.08 -5.98
C GLY A 54 12.15 0.30 -5.38
N LYS A 55 13.14 0.99 -4.82
CA LYS A 55 14.27 0.34 -4.11
C LYS A 55 13.80 -0.38 -2.86
N PHE A 56 12.90 0.23 -2.09
CA PHE A 56 12.31 -0.35 -0.89
C PHE A 56 11.50 -1.61 -1.21
N TYR A 57 10.64 -1.58 -2.24
CA TYR A 57 9.86 -2.74 -2.66
C TYR A 57 10.71 -3.88 -3.17
N ARG A 58 11.79 -3.60 -3.92
CA ARG A 58 12.78 -4.63 -4.29
C ARG A 58 13.41 -5.31 -3.08
N LYS A 59 13.70 -4.57 -2.00
CA LYS A 59 14.20 -5.17 -0.76
C LYS A 59 13.17 -6.09 -0.13
N ILE A 60 11.91 -5.67 -0.04
CA ILE A 60 10.82 -6.55 0.44
C ILE A 60 10.74 -7.81 -0.42
N GLY A 61 10.72 -7.67 -1.75
CA GLY A 61 10.67 -8.77 -2.71
C GLY A 61 11.80 -9.78 -2.60
N SER A 62 12.97 -9.36 -2.09
CA SER A 62 14.12 -10.24 -1.89
C SER A 62 13.98 -11.20 -0.70
N LEU A 63 12.95 -11.03 0.14
CA LEU A 63 12.74 -11.81 1.36
C LEU A 63 11.93 -13.08 1.09
N VAL A 64 12.53 -14.02 0.35
CA VAL A 64 11.88 -15.25 -0.15
C VAL A 64 11.28 -16.18 0.91
N ASN A 65 11.60 -15.96 2.19
CA ASN A 65 11.09 -16.76 3.31
C ASN A 65 9.93 -16.11 4.07
N VAL A 66 9.51 -14.90 3.68
CA VAL A 66 8.38 -14.21 4.30
C VAL A 66 7.08 -14.94 3.95
N GLU A 67 6.35 -15.30 5.00
CA GLU A 67 5.02 -15.90 4.96
C GLU A 67 3.94 -14.86 5.29
N ILE A 68 4.24 -13.87 6.15
CA ILE A 68 3.30 -12.82 6.55
C ILE A 68 3.95 -11.46 6.30
N LEU A 69 3.34 -10.66 5.43
CA LEU A 69 3.77 -9.30 5.11
C LEU A 69 2.68 -8.30 5.51
N VAL A 70 3.00 -7.45 6.48
CA VAL A 70 2.14 -6.37 6.94
C VAL A 70 2.81 -5.02 6.65
N LEU A 71 2.31 -4.28 5.67
CA LEU A 71 2.83 -2.95 5.34
C LEU A 71 1.78 -1.89 5.65
N LYS A 72 2.09 -0.94 6.52
CA LYS A 72 1.17 0.12 6.93
C LYS A 72 1.71 1.47 6.49
N ALA A 73 1.00 2.18 5.62
CA ALA A 73 1.30 3.58 5.38
C ALA A 73 0.83 4.39 6.60
N VAL A 74 1.75 5.14 7.20
CA VAL A 74 1.51 5.90 8.44
C VAL A 74 1.94 7.34 8.26
N GLY A 75 1.29 8.24 9.00
CA GLY A 75 1.61 9.65 8.94
C GLY A 75 0.71 10.49 9.83
N GLN A 76 1.10 11.74 10.04
CA GLN A 76 0.38 12.68 10.87
C GLN A 76 0.30 14.02 10.16
N PHE A 77 -0.89 14.47 9.79
CA PHE A 77 -1.06 15.76 9.14
C PHE A 77 -1.89 16.70 9.99
N ARG A 78 -1.60 17.98 9.86
CA ARG A 78 -2.32 19.04 10.56
C ARG A 78 -3.43 19.58 9.67
N THR A 79 -4.67 19.45 10.11
CA THR A 79 -5.81 20.09 9.46
C THR A 79 -6.17 21.37 10.21
N PRO A 80 -6.26 22.53 9.54
CA PRO A 80 -6.69 23.77 10.19
C PRO A 80 -8.11 23.61 10.75
N ILE A 81 -8.32 24.05 11.99
CA ILE A 81 -9.66 24.16 12.60
C ILE A 81 -10.12 25.61 12.59
N SER A 82 -9.23 26.53 12.96
CA SER A 82 -9.47 27.99 13.03
C SER A 82 -8.13 28.75 12.95
N HIS A 83 -8.15 30.08 13.01
CA HIS A 83 -6.93 30.88 13.05
C HIS A 83 -6.05 30.43 14.24
N ASN A 84 -4.87 29.89 13.94
CA ASN A 84 -3.89 29.34 14.89
C ASN A 84 -4.26 28.02 15.60
N GLN A 85 -5.32 27.31 15.19
CA GLN A 85 -5.63 25.98 15.73
C GLN A 85 -5.56 24.89 14.65
N TYR A 86 -4.91 23.79 14.99
CA TYR A 86 -4.74 22.63 14.11
C TYR A 86 -5.18 21.35 14.82
N ARG A 87 -5.90 20.49 14.10
CA ARG A 87 -6.14 19.10 14.49
C ARG A 87 -5.00 18.24 13.97
N ILE A 88 -4.39 17.44 14.84
CA ILE A 88 -3.49 16.37 14.38
C ILE A 88 -4.37 15.20 13.95
N ASN A 89 -4.33 14.89 12.66
CA ASN A 89 -4.96 13.72 12.07
C ASN A 89 -3.90 12.68 11.78
N TYR A 90 -4.27 11.42 11.95
CA TYR A 90 -3.42 10.28 11.64
C TYR A 90 -3.92 9.68 10.34
N LEU A 91 -2.97 9.31 9.46
CA LEU A 91 -3.31 8.49 8.30
C LEU A 91 -3.90 7.18 8.81
N ASN A 92 -5.13 6.90 8.38
CA ASN A 92 -5.75 5.61 8.63
C ASN A 92 -5.15 4.62 7.62
N PRO A 93 -4.45 3.56 8.05
CA PRO A 93 -3.90 2.57 7.14
C PRO A 93 -4.95 1.95 6.23
N SER A 94 -6.22 1.98 6.65
CA SER A 94 -7.34 1.49 5.85
C SER A 94 -7.77 2.42 4.71
N LYS A 95 -7.29 3.67 4.70
CA LYS A 95 -7.60 4.69 3.69
C LYS A 95 -6.38 5.11 2.88
N THR A 96 -5.24 4.47 3.10
CA THR A 96 -3.98 4.81 2.44
C THR A 96 -3.47 3.63 1.65
N CYS A 97 -2.85 3.89 0.50
CA CYS A 97 -2.15 2.88 -0.27
C CYS A 97 -0.64 3.14 -0.30
N LEU A 98 0.12 2.09 -0.59
CA LEU A 98 1.54 2.18 -0.92
C LEU A 98 1.69 2.37 -2.43
N PRO A 99 2.19 3.53 -2.91
CA PRO A 99 2.09 3.92 -4.32
C PRO A 99 2.72 2.91 -5.27
N GLY A 100 1.97 2.49 -6.31
CA GLY A 100 2.46 1.59 -7.35
C GLY A 100 2.78 0.16 -6.90
N LEU A 101 2.70 -0.18 -5.61
CA LEU A 101 3.09 -1.51 -5.10
C LEU A 101 2.20 -2.63 -5.67
N LEU A 102 0.92 -2.35 -5.88
CA LEU A 102 -0.06 -3.33 -6.38
C LEU A 102 -0.29 -3.27 -7.89
N THR A 103 0.52 -2.50 -8.59
CA THR A 103 0.32 -2.17 -10.00
C THR A 103 1.42 -2.80 -10.84
N LEU A 104 1.09 -3.36 -12.01
CA LEU A 104 2.09 -3.79 -12.98
C LEU A 104 2.68 -2.60 -13.73
N GLU A 105 3.96 -2.66 -14.04
CA GLU A 105 4.60 -1.67 -14.90
C GLU A 105 4.12 -1.82 -16.36
N ASP A 106 3.80 -0.70 -17.00
CA ASP A 106 3.48 -0.65 -18.43
C ASP A 106 4.19 0.55 -19.06
N PRO A 107 5.41 0.34 -19.60
CA PRO A 107 6.19 1.42 -20.20
C PRO A 107 5.51 2.08 -21.41
N ALA A 108 4.68 1.33 -22.16
CA ALA A 108 4.00 1.85 -23.34
C ALA A 108 2.89 2.84 -22.94
N ALA A 109 2.19 2.58 -21.84
CA ALA A 109 1.21 3.50 -21.25
C ALA A 109 1.86 4.56 -20.34
N GLY A 110 3.18 4.52 -20.15
CA GLY A 110 3.87 5.35 -19.16
C GLY A 110 3.44 5.05 -17.72
N GLN A 111 2.91 3.87 -17.43
CA GLN A 111 2.52 3.44 -16.08
C GLN A 111 3.75 2.88 -15.35
N ILE A 112 4.04 3.41 -14.15
CA ILE A 112 5.03 2.79 -13.27
C ILE A 112 4.30 1.97 -12.22
N GLY A 113 4.78 0.75 -12.03
CA GLY A 113 4.27 -0.20 -11.06
C GLY A 113 5.40 -1.07 -10.52
N TYR A 114 5.20 -1.64 -9.34
CA TYR A 114 6.21 -2.41 -8.62
C TYR A 114 5.73 -3.79 -8.21
N LEU A 115 4.55 -4.24 -8.68
CA LEU A 115 4.00 -5.53 -8.30
C LEU A 115 4.95 -6.69 -8.63
N THR A 116 5.65 -6.62 -9.76
CA THR A 116 6.64 -7.62 -10.20
C THR A 116 7.81 -7.81 -9.21
N THR A 117 8.09 -6.79 -8.38
CA THR A 117 9.13 -6.88 -7.35
C THR A 117 8.78 -7.89 -6.28
N LEU A 118 7.48 -8.21 -6.08
CA LEU A 118 7.01 -9.17 -5.10
C LEU A 118 7.04 -10.63 -5.60
N SER A 119 7.53 -10.88 -6.83
CA SER A 119 7.57 -12.22 -7.43
C SER A 119 8.43 -13.24 -6.65
N GLY A 120 9.40 -12.77 -5.86
CA GLY A 120 10.22 -13.63 -4.99
C GLY A 120 9.47 -14.16 -3.76
N LEU A 121 8.31 -13.62 -3.42
CA LEU A 121 7.56 -13.93 -2.20
C LEU A 121 6.64 -15.14 -2.38
N ASN A 122 7.15 -16.23 -2.96
CA ASN A 122 6.34 -17.42 -3.28
C ASN A 122 5.79 -18.17 -2.05
N LYS A 123 6.32 -17.93 -0.85
CA LYS A 123 5.82 -18.46 0.43
C LYS A 123 4.83 -17.54 1.14
N LEU A 124 4.56 -16.37 0.58
CA LEU A 124 3.66 -15.39 1.17
C LEU A 124 2.25 -15.97 1.28
N ARG A 125 1.78 -16.10 2.51
CA ARG A 125 0.43 -16.58 2.87
C ARG A 125 -0.49 -15.43 3.20
N ASP A 126 0.03 -14.38 3.82
CA ASP A 126 -0.76 -13.26 4.31
C ASP A 126 -0.16 -11.94 3.82
N LEU A 127 -0.95 -11.20 3.04
CA LEU A 127 -0.63 -9.84 2.58
C LEU A 127 -1.62 -8.86 3.23
N ARG A 128 -1.18 -8.08 4.21
CA ARG A 128 -2.06 -7.23 5.04
C ARG A 128 -1.57 -5.79 5.16
N GLY A 129 -2.50 -4.87 5.47
CA GLY A 129 -2.18 -3.47 5.77
C GLY A 129 -2.75 -2.51 4.73
N SER A 130 -1.94 -1.55 4.30
CA SER A 130 -2.31 -0.42 3.42
C SER A 130 -2.33 -0.80 1.95
N PHE A 131 -3.20 -1.76 1.62
CA PHE A 131 -3.45 -2.25 0.26
C PHE A 131 -4.87 -1.88 -0.16
N VAL A 132 -5.07 -0.60 -0.46
CA VAL A 132 -6.38 -0.06 -0.89
C VAL A 132 -6.49 -0.14 -2.40
N TRP A 133 -7.42 -0.97 -2.91
CA TRP A 133 -7.72 -1.07 -4.35
C TRP A 133 -8.65 0.04 -4.84
N THR A 134 -9.31 0.74 -3.92
CA THR A 134 -10.24 1.84 -4.23
C THR A 134 -9.61 3.22 -4.21
N ASN A 135 -8.29 3.34 -4.02
CA ASN A 135 -7.64 4.64 -4.20
C ASN A 135 -7.65 4.99 -5.69
N GLN A 136 -7.82 6.28 -6.01
CA GLN A 136 -7.89 6.79 -7.37
C GLN A 136 -6.70 6.36 -8.24
N GLU A 137 -5.49 6.35 -7.69
CA GLU A 137 -4.28 5.86 -8.37
C GLU A 137 -4.37 4.38 -8.70
N THR A 138 -4.79 3.56 -7.75
CA THR A 138 -4.93 2.11 -7.93
C THR A 138 -6.03 1.81 -8.95
N ILE A 139 -7.20 2.45 -8.84
CA ILE A 139 -8.33 2.24 -9.78
C ILE A 139 -7.93 2.59 -11.22
N ALA A 140 -7.22 3.70 -11.41
CA ALA A 140 -6.80 4.13 -12.74
C ALA A 140 -5.82 3.15 -13.41
N ARG A 141 -5.19 2.25 -12.65
CA ARG A 141 -4.11 1.39 -13.12
C ARG A 141 -4.39 -0.11 -12.99
N LEU A 142 -5.35 -0.51 -12.14
CA LEU A 142 -5.72 -1.90 -11.93
C LEU A 142 -6.53 -2.46 -13.09
N SER A 143 -6.17 -3.67 -13.48
CA SER A 143 -6.84 -4.43 -14.52
C SER A 143 -6.90 -5.91 -14.13
N GLU A 144 -7.47 -6.75 -15.01
CA GLU A 144 -7.43 -8.20 -14.83
C GLU A 144 -5.99 -8.75 -14.87
N ARG A 145 -5.01 -8.01 -15.43
CA ARG A 145 -3.60 -8.42 -15.49
C ARG A 145 -2.99 -8.55 -14.09
N GLU A 146 -3.34 -7.65 -13.16
CA GLU A 146 -2.88 -7.73 -11.78
C GLU A 146 -3.45 -8.96 -11.09
N VAL A 147 -4.73 -9.29 -11.33
CA VAL A 147 -5.36 -10.52 -10.81
C VAL A 147 -4.62 -11.76 -11.34
N ASP A 148 -4.36 -11.83 -12.66
CA ASP A 148 -3.57 -12.91 -13.26
C ASP A 148 -2.18 -13.04 -12.65
N TRP A 149 -1.54 -11.90 -12.37
CA TRP A 149 -0.25 -11.87 -11.71
C TRP A 149 -0.32 -12.46 -10.30
N PHE A 150 -1.30 -12.08 -9.48
CA PHE A 150 -1.51 -12.65 -8.13
C PHE A 150 -1.71 -14.17 -8.17
N VAL A 151 -2.52 -14.65 -9.11
CA VAL A 151 -2.81 -16.08 -9.29
C VAL A 151 -1.53 -16.87 -9.59
N SER A 152 -0.69 -16.34 -10.49
CA SER A 152 0.49 -17.04 -11.02
C SER A 152 1.76 -16.87 -10.18
N HIS A 153 1.94 -15.74 -9.49
CA HIS A 153 3.20 -15.40 -8.80
C HIS A 153 3.13 -15.51 -7.27
N LEU A 154 1.94 -15.52 -6.68
CA LEU A 154 1.73 -15.71 -5.23
C LEU A 154 0.88 -16.96 -4.95
N PRO A 155 1.38 -18.16 -5.27
CA PRO A 155 0.62 -19.40 -5.15
C PRO A 155 0.30 -19.79 -3.70
N ALA A 156 1.10 -19.35 -2.73
CA ALA A 156 0.87 -19.64 -1.31
C ALA A 156 -0.12 -18.68 -0.63
N LEU A 157 -0.55 -17.62 -1.32
CA LEU A 157 -1.39 -16.57 -0.74
C LEU A 157 -2.75 -17.13 -0.32
N LYS A 158 -3.15 -16.86 0.91
CA LYS A 158 -4.40 -17.32 1.55
C LYS A 158 -5.19 -16.18 2.18
N VAL A 159 -4.53 -15.11 2.56
CA VAL A 159 -5.16 -13.93 3.15
C VAL A 159 -4.62 -12.70 2.43
N ALA A 160 -5.53 -11.88 1.91
CA ALA A 160 -5.19 -10.59 1.36
C ALA A 160 -6.14 -9.55 1.92
N THR A 161 -5.59 -8.45 2.41
CA THR A 161 -6.41 -7.33 2.87
C THR A 161 -6.55 -6.34 1.73
N PHE A 162 -7.65 -6.44 0.98
CA PHE A 162 -8.00 -5.45 -0.04
C PHE A 162 -9.17 -4.63 0.46
N ILE A 163 -8.95 -3.33 0.60
CA ILE A 163 -9.93 -2.45 1.24
C ILE A 163 -10.82 -1.87 0.16
N GLY A 164 -12.10 -2.18 0.25
CA GLY A 164 -13.17 -1.49 -0.46
C GLY A 164 -13.63 -0.29 0.38
N ASP A 165 -13.71 0.88 -0.24
CA ASP A 165 -14.34 2.05 0.37
C ASP A 165 -15.87 1.93 0.26
N GLU A 166 -16.47 1.18 1.17
CA GLU A 166 -17.95 1.05 1.23
C GLU A 166 -18.63 2.36 1.66
N ASP A 167 -17.88 3.29 2.27
CA ASP A 167 -18.41 4.53 2.84
C ASP A 167 -18.32 5.75 1.90
N SER A 168 -17.51 5.70 0.85
CA SER A 168 -17.24 6.88 -0.02
C SER A 168 -18.42 7.37 -0.85
N GLY A 169 -19.49 6.60 -1.01
CA GLY A 169 -20.62 6.98 -1.88
C GLY A 169 -20.28 7.03 -3.38
N GLU A 170 -19.04 6.74 -3.79
CA GLU A 170 -18.61 6.68 -5.18
C GLU A 170 -18.93 5.31 -5.80
N LEU A 171 -20.19 5.15 -6.19
CA LEU A 171 -20.75 3.86 -6.67
C LEU A 171 -20.00 3.26 -7.87
N ALA A 172 -19.43 4.07 -8.76
CA ALA A 172 -18.79 3.58 -9.99
C ALA A 172 -17.47 2.84 -9.73
N HIS A 173 -16.61 3.40 -8.87
CA HIS A 173 -15.31 2.83 -8.53
C HIS A 173 -15.42 1.52 -7.75
N SER A 174 -16.45 1.41 -6.93
CA SER A 174 -16.79 0.17 -6.23
C SER A 174 -17.02 -0.99 -7.21
N SER A 175 -17.64 -0.76 -8.37
CA SER A 175 -17.98 -1.84 -9.31
C SER A 175 -16.76 -2.56 -9.91
N LEU A 176 -15.70 -1.83 -10.30
CA LEU A 176 -14.48 -2.43 -10.86
C LEU A 176 -13.74 -3.26 -9.81
N VAL A 177 -13.54 -2.69 -8.62
CA VAL A 177 -12.83 -3.38 -7.53
C VAL A 177 -13.59 -4.63 -7.10
N LEU A 178 -14.92 -4.55 -7.01
CA LEU A 178 -15.77 -5.72 -6.75
C LEU A 178 -15.62 -6.78 -7.85
N LYS A 179 -15.58 -6.38 -9.13
CA LYS A 179 -15.34 -7.31 -10.24
C LYS A 179 -13.98 -7.99 -10.10
N LEU A 180 -12.90 -7.24 -9.84
CA LEU A 180 -11.55 -7.80 -9.67
C LEU A 180 -11.46 -8.72 -8.46
N HIS A 181 -12.09 -8.38 -7.33
CA HIS A 181 -12.20 -9.25 -6.16
C HIS A 181 -12.93 -10.55 -6.50
N GLN A 182 -14.03 -10.46 -7.25
CA GLN A 182 -14.80 -11.63 -7.69
C GLN A 182 -13.96 -12.52 -8.61
N THR A 183 -13.28 -11.94 -9.61
CA THR A 183 -12.38 -12.67 -10.50
C THR A 183 -11.24 -13.35 -9.74
N LEU A 184 -10.64 -12.68 -8.75
CA LEU A 184 -9.61 -13.29 -7.91
C LEU A 184 -10.16 -14.47 -7.10
N LYS A 185 -11.35 -14.33 -6.50
CA LYS A 185 -12.02 -15.41 -5.76
C LYS A 185 -12.40 -16.59 -6.65
N GLU A 186 -12.84 -16.36 -7.88
CA GLU A 186 -13.16 -17.42 -8.83
C GLU A 186 -11.92 -18.22 -9.22
N ARG A 187 -10.78 -17.54 -9.43
CA ARG A 187 -9.52 -18.17 -9.81
C ARG A 187 -8.78 -18.80 -8.62
N ARG A 188 -8.99 -18.29 -7.40
CA ARG A 188 -8.32 -18.70 -6.15
C ARG A 188 -9.34 -18.71 -4.98
N PRO A 189 -10.27 -19.68 -4.94
CA PRO A 189 -11.35 -19.71 -3.95
C PRO A 189 -10.87 -19.87 -2.49
N GLU A 190 -9.64 -20.30 -2.28
CA GLU A 190 -9.02 -20.41 -0.97
C GLU A 190 -8.52 -19.07 -0.41
N ILE A 191 -8.42 -18.02 -1.24
CA ILE A 191 -8.01 -16.68 -0.79
C ILE A 191 -9.15 -16.02 -0.03
N ARG A 192 -8.86 -15.68 1.23
CA ARG A 192 -9.73 -14.87 2.08
C ARG A 192 -9.38 -13.40 1.90
N ILE A 193 -10.32 -12.64 1.34
CA ILE A 193 -10.23 -11.18 1.28
C ILE A 193 -10.78 -10.64 2.61
N CYS A 194 -9.92 -10.04 3.41
CA CYS A 194 -10.29 -9.48 4.71
C CYS A 194 -10.39 -7.95 4.65
N HIS A 195 -11.31 -7.38 5.42
CA HIS A 195 -11.35 -5.95 5.70
C HIS A 195 -10.31 -5.62 6.78
N VAL A 196 -9.70 -4.43 6.73
CA VAL A 196 -8.84 -3.96 7.83
C VAL A 196 -9.70 -3.78 9.06
N GLU A 197 -9.44 -4.54 10.12
CA GLU A 197 -9.95 -4.17 11.44
C GLU A 197 -9.39 -2.79 11.80
N PRO A 198 -10.23 -1.82 12.18
CA PRO A 198 -9.76 -0.51 12.56
C PRO A 198 -8.74 -0.67 13.68
N LEU A 199 -7.52 -0.16 13.47
CA LEU A 199 -6.50 -0.18 14.51
C LEU A 199 -7.09 0.50 15.75
N VAL A 200 -7.29 -0.28 16.82
CA VAL A 200 -7.55 0.27 18.14
C VAL A 200 -6.26 0.95 18.57
N VAL A 201 -6.10 2.22 18.19
CA VAL A 201 -4.99 3.03 18.67
C VAL A 201 -5.15 3.09 20.18
N PRO A 202 -4.20 2.58 20.99
CA PRO A 202 -4.26 2.72 22.43
C PRO A 202 -4.43 4.21 22.73
N ARG A 203 -5.52 4.59 23.42
CA ARG A 203 -5.67 5.95 23.91
C ARG A 203 -4.47 6.20 24.82
N GLN A 204 -3.47 6.91 24.32
CA GLN A 204 -2.42 7.44 25.18
C GLN A 204 -3.09 8.50 26.04
N SER A 205 -3.43 8.11 27.27
CA SER A 205 -3.88 9.02 28.31
C SER A 205 -2.71 9.97 28.58
N TYR A 206 -2.73 11.16 27.98
CA TYR A 206 -1.84 12.22 28.40
C TYR A 206 -2.35 12.70 29.76
N THR A 207 -1.79 12.16 30.84
CA THR A 207 -1.85 12.80 32.15
C THR A 207 -1.03 14.08 32.04
N SER A 208 -1.72 15.21 31.88
CA SER A 208 -1.11 16.53 32.02
C SER A 208 -0.50 16.63 33.42
N LEU A 209 0.82 16.58 33.52
CA LEU A 209 1.53 17.02 34.71
C LEU A 209 1.45 18.55 34.72
N HIS A 210 0.64 19.07 35.64
CA HIS A 210 0.56 20.49 35.99
C HIS A 210 1.64 20.86 37.00
#